data_AF-A0A9X1IJT2-F1
#
_entry.id   AF-A0A9X1IJT2-F1
#
_cell.length_a   1.000
_cell.length_b   1.000
_cell.length_c   1.000
_cell.angle_alpha   90.00
_cell.angle_beta   90.00
_cell.angle_gamma   90.00
#
_symmetry.space_group_name_H-M   'P 1'
#
loop_
_entity.id
_entity.type
_entity.pdbx_description
1 polymer ?
#
loop_
_entity_poly.entity_id
_entity_poly.type
_entity_poly.pdbx_seq_one_letter_code
_entity_poly.pdbx_strand_id
1 'polypeptide(L)'
;MSSKGLKPAIARPSARESLAAADAVAQQAGLPPASLSPRPPSSAPAAPPPAPTEEELVQVNIRVRRALGDQLADRARAEGTTQKVLMCRALAAAGFDVHPEDLRATPAPRRRGSS
;
A
#
# COMPACT_ATOMS: atom_id res chain seq x y z
N MET A 1 -9.30 -37.59 35.08
CA MET A 1 -9.04 -36.18 35.46
C MET A 1 -7.58 -35.88 35.16
N SER A 2 -7.27 -35.06 34.14
CA SER A 2 -5.90 -34.62 33.84
C SER A 2 -5.91 -33.23 33.25
N SER A 3 -5.48 -32.24 34.04
CA SER A 3 -5.23 -30.87 33.62
C SER A 3 -3.90 -30.81 32.84
N LYS A 4 -3.97 -30.63 31.52
CA LYS A 4 -2.78 -30.38 30.69
C LYS A 4 -2.32 -28.93 30.90
N GLY A 5 -1.05 -28.78 31.29
CA GLY A 5 -0.40 -27.51 31.62
C GLY A 5 -0.30 -26.55 30.42
N LEU A 6 -0.74 -25.32 30.65
CA LEU A 6 -0.53 -24.17 29.78
C LEU A 6 0.87 -23.59 30.05
N LYS A 7 1.67 -23.41 28.99
CA LYS A 7 2.96 -22.71 29.06
C LYS A 7 2.72 -21.19 29.17
N PRO A 8 3.47 -20.44 29.99
CA PRO A 8 3.29 -19.00 30.11
C PRO A 8 3.73 -18.29 28.82
N ALA A 9 2.90 -17.35 28.36
CA ALA A 9 3.22 -16.45 27.27
C ALA A 9 4.31 -15.47 27.72
N ILE A 10 5.46 -15.49 27.05
CA ILE A 10 6.52 -14.50 27.24
C ILE A 10 6.01 -13.18 26.66
N ALA A 11 5.69 -12.22 27.53
CA ALA A 11 5.32 -10.87 27.13
C ALA A 11 6.51 -10.22 26.42
N ARG A 12 6.31 -9.80 25.17
CA ARG A 12 7.29 -8.96 24.45
C ARG A 12 7.17 -7.54 24.99
N PRO A 13 8.28 -6.88 25.39
CA PRO A 13 8.24 -5.50 25.84
C PRO A 13 7.75 -4.59 24.71
N SER A 14 6.99 -3.56 25.09
CA SER A 14 6.46 -2.59 24.13
C SER A 14 7.60 -1.77 23.50
N ALA A 15 7.42 -1.27 22.29
CA ALA A 15 8.43 -0.46 21.58
C ALA A 15 8.92 0.75 22.41
N ARG A 16 8.07 1.25 23.31
CA ARG A 16 8.37 2.35 24.23
C ARG A 16 9.37 1.94 25.34
N GLU A 17 9.28 0.70 25.82
CA GLU A 17 10.22 0.17 26.82
C GLU A 17 11.58 -0.17 26.21
N SER A 18 11.62 -0.62 24.95
CA SER A 18 12.87 -0.84 24.23
C SER A 18 13.66 0.44 23.99
N LEU A 19 12.97 1.57 23.75
CA LEU A 19 13.61 2.87 23.55
C LEU A 19 14.23 3.40 24.86
N ALA A 20 13.51 3.28 25.98
CA ALA A 20 13.99 3.71 27.29
C ALA A 20 15.19 2.89 27.79
N ALA A 21 15.22 1.58 27.49
CA ALA A 21 16.36 0.72 27.81
C ALA A 21 17.61 1.07 26.98
N ALA A 22 17.45 1.48 25.72
CA ALA A 22 18.57 1.93 24.88
C ALA A 22 19.19 3.25 25.38
N ASP A 23 18.36 4.18 25.87
CA ASP A 23 18.83 5.44 26.46
C ASP A 23 19.62 5.23 27.76
N ALA A 24 19.21 4.26 28.59
CA ALA A 24 19.93 3.92 29.83
C ALA A 24 21.32 3.33 29.55
N VAL A 25 21.45 2.48 28.52
CA VAL A 25 22.74 1.89 28.11
C VAL A 25 23.68 2.94 27.52
N ALA A 26 23.15 3.93 26.77
CA ALA A 26 23.95 5.02 26.21
C ALA A 26 24.51 5.95 27.29
N GLN A 27 23.78 6.21 28.38
CA GLN A 27 24.26 7.02 29.49
C GLN A 27 25.31 6.30 30.35
N GLN A 28 25.23 4.97 30.50
CA GLN A 28 26.27 4.19 31.20
C GLN A 28 27.58 4.06 30.39
N ALA A 29 27.53 4.26 29.07
CA ALA A 29 28.70 4.16 28.19
C ALA A 29 29.59 5.43 28.14
N GLY A 30 29.20 6.51 28.82
CA GLY A 30 30.08 7.67 29.07
C GLY A 30 30.60 8.38 27.81
N LEU A 31 29.85 8.38 26.70
CA LEU A 31 30.25 9.06 25.47
C LEU A 31 30.00 10.58 25.56
N PRO A 32 31.00 11.45 25.32
CA PRO A 32 30.84 12.90 25.43
C PRO A 32 30.02 13.49 24.27
N PRO A 33 29.27 14.60 24.49
CA PRO A 33 28.58 15.30 23.43
C PRO A 33 29.60 16.02 22.53
N ALA A 34 29.69 15.61 21.27
CA ALA A 34 30.56 16.26 20.29
C ALA A 34 30.08 17.69 20.00
N SER A 35 31.00 18.62 20.22
CA SER A 35 30.88 20.07 20.14
C SER A 35 30.61 20.64 18.74
N LEU A 36 29.74 21.65 18.72
CA LEU A 36 29.49 22.75 17.77
C LEU A 36 30.40 22.85 16.52
N SER A 37 29.79 22.73 15.34
CA SER A 37 30.25 23.28 14.06
C SER A 37 29.20 24.25 13.49
N PRO A 38 29.59 25.28 12.71
CA PRO A 38 28.67 26.33 12.26
C PRO A 38 27.62 25.78 11.28
N ARG A 39 26.36 26.04 11.62
CA ARG A 39 25.14 25.60 10.92
C ARG A 39 24.95 26.41 9.62
N PRO A 40 24.85 25.78 8.43
CA PRO A 40 24.37 26.45 7.22
C PRO A 40 22.90 26.86 7.39
N PRO A 41 22.38 27.85 6.63
CA PRO A 41 21.08 28.45 6.88
C PRO A 41 20.00 27.39 6.92
N SER A 42 19.24 27.47 8.01
CA SER A 42 18.06 26.69 8.37
C SER A 42 17.38 26.03 7.17
N SER A 43 17.64 24.73 6.97
CA SER A 43 16.62 23.85 6.40
C SER A 43 15.44 23.92 7.35
N ALA A 44 14.41 24.69 6.95
CA ALA A 44 13.09 24.52 7.52
C ALA A 44 12.79 23.00 7.50
N PRO A 45 12.17 22.43 8.55
CA PRO A 45 11.73 21.05 8.50
C PRO A 45 10.92 20.90 7.22
N ALA A 46 11.43 20.09 6.29
CA ALA A 46 10.74 19.79 5.05
C ALA A 46 9.34 19.35 5.46
N ALA A 47 8.33 20.12 5.06
CA ALA A 47 6.95 19.76 5.32
C ALA A 47 6.78 18.31 4.86
N PRO A 48 6.19 17.43 5.69
CA PRO A 48 5.93 16.08 5.24
C PRO A 48 5.17 16.18 3.90
N PRO A 49 5.50 15.33 2.90
CA PRO A 49 4.78 15.35 1.64
C PRO A 49 3.29 15.26 1.96
N PRO A 50 2.43 16.00 1.23
CA PRO A 50 1.00 15.93 1.44
C PRO A 50 0.60 14.46 1.44
N ALA A 51 -0.13 14.05 2.48
CA ALA A 51 -0.65 12.70 2.54
C ALA A 51 -1.45 12.45 1.25
N PRO A 52 -1.29 11.27 0.62
CA PRO A 52 -2.08 10.95 -0.56
C PRO A 52 -3.55 11.13 -0.19
N THR A 53 -4.25 12.05 -0.86
CA THR A 53 -5.70 12.12 -0.74
C THR A 53 -6.24 10.81 -1.26
N GLU A 54 -6.86 10.02 -0.39
CA GLU A 54 -7.54 8.80 -0.80
C GLU A 54 -8.60 9.18 -1.82
N GLU A 55 -8.38 8.81 -3.09
CA GLU A 55 -9.33 9.06 -4.15
C GLU A 55 -10.56 8.20 -3.93
N GLU A 56 -11.73 8.83 -3.99
CA GLU A 56 -13.00 8.15 -3.83
C GLU A 56 -13.29 7.28 -5.06
N LEU A 57 -13.41 5.96 -4.86
CA LEU A 57 -13.71 5.02 -5.92
C LEU A 57 -15.22 4.85 -6.10
N VAL A 58 -15.71 5.09 -7.31
CA VAL A 58 -17.12 4.89 -7.69
C VAL A 58 -17.25 3.66 -8.59
N GLN A 59 -18.20 2.77 -8.27
CA GLN A 59 -18.50 1.59 -9.09
C GLN A 59 -19.53 1.92 -10.19
N VAL A 60 -19.17 1.62 -11.44
CA VAL A 60 -20.09 1.73 -12.59
C VAL A 60 -20.55 0.34 -13.01
N ASN A 61 -21.86 0.09 -12.97
CA ASN A 61 -22.48 -1.17 -13.39
C ASN A 61 -23.13 -1.01 -14.77
N ILE A 62 -22.65 -1.76 -15.76
CA ILE A 62 -23.12 -1.67 -17.15
C ILE A 62 -23.64 -3.03 -17.61
N ARG A 63 -24.75 -3.05 -18.34
CA ARG A 63 -25.26 -4.23 -19.05
C ARG A 63 -25.00 -4.08 -20.54
N VAL A 64 -24.36 -5.08 -21.14
CA VAL A 64 -24.06 -5.14 -22.56
C VAL A 64 -24.59 -6.44 -23.18
N ARG A 65 -24.65 -6.50 -24.51
CA ARG A 65 -24.95 -7.75 -25.21
C ARG A 65 -23.83 -8.77 -24.94
N ARG A 66 -24.21 -10.05 -24.80
CA ARG A 66 -23.27 -11.16 -24.53
C ARG A 66 -22.08 -11.17 -25.50
N ALA A 67 -22.35 -11.03 -26.79
CA ALA A 67 -21.30 -11.03 -27.82
C ALA A 67 -20.22 -9.97 -27.60
N LEU A 68 -20.59 -8.77 -27.13
CA LEU A 68 -19.62 -7.71 -26.82
C LEU A 68 -18.81 -8.06 -25.56
N GLY A 69 -19.46 -8.62 -24.53
CA GLY A 69 -18.78 -9.09 -23.33
C GLY A 69 -17.72 -10.15 -23.63
N ASP A 70 -18.05 -11.10 -24.50
CA ASP A 70 -17.12 -12.16 -24.93
C ASP A 70 -15.93 -11.56 -25.71
N GLN A 71 -16.19 -10.64 -26.65
CA GLN A 71 -15.13 -9.94 -27.40
C GLN A 71 -14.17 -9.15 -26.49
N LEU A 72 -14.71 -8.43 -25.50
CA LEU A 72 -13.88 -7.70 -24.51
C LEU A 72 -13.04 -8.66 -23.68
N ALA A 73 -13.59 -9.81 -23.28
CA ALA A 73 -12.87 -10.81 -22.51
C ALA A 73 -11.70 -11.40 -23.31
N ASP A 74 -11.94 -11.78 -24.57
CA ASP A 74 -10.92 -12.37 -25.43
C ASP A 74 -9.83 -11.36 -25.77
N ARG A 75 -10.22 -10.11 -26.06
CA ARG A 75 -9.26 -9.03 -26.31
C ARG A 75 -8.40 -8.74 -25.07
N ALA A 76 -9.01 -8.69 -23.88
CA ALA A 76 -8.28 -8.45 -22.64
C ALA A 76 -7.26 -9.58 -22.38
N ARG A 77 -7.64 -10.84 -22.61
CA ARG A 77 -6.72 -11.99 -22.50
C ARG A 77 -5.58 -11.90 -23.51
N ALA A 78 -5.87 -11.57 -24.76
CA ALA A 78 -4.86 -11.44 -25.82
C ALA A 78 -3.84 -10.32 -25.51
N GLU A 79 -4.29 -9.22 -24.89
CA GLU A 79 -3.43 -8.10 -24.49
C GLU A 79 -2.78 -8.28 -23.10
N GLY A 80 -3.10 -9.35 -22.37
CA GLY A 80 -2.62 -9.53 -20.99
C GLY A 80 -3.12 -8.45 -20.02
N THR A 81 -4.31 -7.91 -20.24
CA THR A 81 -4.93 -6.84 -19.45
C THR A 81 -6.33 -7.24 -18.95
N THR A 82 -7.08 -6.29 -18.40
CA THR A 82 -8.46 -6.50 -17.94
C THR A 82 -9.47 -5.79 -18.84
N GLN A 83 -10.73 -6.25 -18.81
CA GLN A 83 -11.82 -5.57 -19.52
C GLN A 83 -12.01 -4.13 -19.03
N LYS A 84 -11.80 -3.86 -17.72
CA LYS A 84 -11.83 -2.51 -17.15
C LYS A 84 -10.84 -1.61 -17.88
N VAL A 85 -9.59 -2.04 -18.04
CA VAL A 85 -8.55 -1.24 -18.70
C VAL A 85 -8.92 -0.95 -20.16
N LEU A 86 -9.51 -1.92 -20.88
CA LEU A 86 -9.99 -1.68 -22.25
C LEU A 86 -11.09 -0.60 -22.30
N MET A 87 -12.05 -0.66 -21.37
CA MET A 87 -13.10 0.35 -21.27
C MET A 87 -12.53 1.72 -20.90
N CYS A 88 -11.63 1.78 -19.91
CA CYS A 88 -10.94 3.01 -19.50
C CYS A 88 -10.11 3.63 -20.65
N ARG A 89 -9.44 2.81 -21.47
CA ARG A 89 -8.75 3.29 -22.69
C ARG A 89 -9.73 3.86 -23.72
N ALA A 90 -10.87 3.21 -23.92
CA ALA A 90 -11.90 3.71 -24.83
C ALA A 90 -12.51 5.04 -24.34
N LEU A 91 -12.72 5.17 -23.03
CA LEU A 91 -13.16 6.43 -22.41
C LEU A 91 -12.12 7.54 -22.58
N ALA A 92 -10.84 7.24 -22.32
CA ALA A 92 -9.76 8.19 -22.56
C ALA A 92 -9.69 8.62 -24.03
N ALA A 93 -9.83 7.69 -24.97
CA ALA A 93 -9.89 7.98 -26.40
C ALA A 93 -11.11 8.83 -26.81
N ALA A 94 -12.20 8.75 -26.04
CA ALA A 94 -13.37 9.60 -26.20
C ALA A 94 -13.25 10.97 -25.51
N GLY A 95 -12.11 11.25 -24.85
CA GLY A 95 -11.82 12.54 -24.22
C GLY A 95 -12.20 12.66 -22.74
N PHE A 96 -12.54 11.55 -22.07
CA PHE A 96 -12.75 11.55 -20.63
C PHE A 96 -11.41 11.59 -19.88
N ASP A 97 -11.37 12.32 -18.76
CA ASP A 97 -10.23 12.30 -17.84
C ASP A 97 -10.25 11.00 -17.03
N VAL A 98 -9.36 10.07 -17.38
CA VAL A 98 -9.27 8.75 -16.77
C VAL A 98 -7.99 8.70 -15.95
N HIS A 99 -8.14 8.41 -14.65
CA HIS A 99 -6.99 8.36 -13.74
C HIS A 99 -5.96 7.31 -14.22
N PRO A 100 -4.64 7.60 -14.20
CA PRO A 100 -3.61 6.71 -14.73
C PRO A 100 -3.58 5.32 -14.07
N GLU A 101 -3.98 5.18 -12.81
CA GLU A 101 -4.07 3.87 -12.15
C GLU A 101 -5.14 2.98 -12.78
N ASP A 102 -6.22 3.55 -13.32
CA ASP A 102 -7.28 2.78 -14.00
C ASP A 102 -6.84 2.22 -15.36
N LEU A 103 -5.75 2.76 -15.91
CA LEU A 103 -5.12 2.28 -17.15
C LEU A 103 -4.07 1.20 -16.89
N ARG A 104 -3.65 0.99 -15.64
CA ARG A 104 -2.67 -0.02 -15.30
C ARG A 104 -3.30 -1.41 -15.30
N ALA A 105 -2.60 -2.35 -15.93
CA ALA A 105 -2.97 -3.75 -15.86
C ALA A 105 -2.66 -4.30 -14.47
N THR A 106 -3.68 -4.39 -13.61
CA THR A 106 -3.57 -5.17 -12.37
C THR A 106 -3.97 -6.61 -12.67
N PRO A 107 -3.09 -7.61 -12.40
CA PRO A 107 -3.47 -9.00 -12.59
C PRO A 107 -4.68 -9.32 -11.71
N ALA A 108 -5.67 -10.03 -12.30
CA ALA A 108 -6.86 -10.43 -11.57
C ALA A 108 -6.47 -11.25 -10.34
N PRO A 109 -7.03 -10.98 -9.15
CA PRO A 109 -6.76 -11.77 -7.96
C PRO A 109 -7.16 -13.22 -8.23
N ARG A 110 -6.19 -14.14 -8.12
CA ARG A 110 -6.45 -15.59 -8.26
C ARG A 110 -7.46 -15.98 -7.19
N ARG A 111 -8.64 -16.47 -7.60
CA ARG A 111 -9.60 -17.10 -6.70
C ARG A 111 -8.89 -18.25 -5.98
N ARG A 112 -8.59 -18.08 -4.68
CA ARG A 112 -8.32 -19.21 -3.78
C ARG A 112 -9.61 -20.00 -3.66
N GLY A 113 -9.72 -21.12 -4.36
CA GLY A 113 -10.88 -22.00 -4.22
C GLY A 113 -11.27 -22.68 -5.53
N SER A 114 -10.47 -23.67 -5.91
CA SER A 114 -10.93 -24.80 -6.72
C SER A 114 -10.00 -25.96 -6.36
N SER A 115 -10.37 -26.63 -5.26
CA SER A 115 -9.94 -27.97 -4.88
C SER A 115 -11.18 -28.85 -4.85
#